data_AF-A0A3A6U1D0-F1
#
_entry.id   AF-A0A3A6U1D0-F1
#
_cell.length_a   1.000
_cell.length_b   1.000
_cell.length_c   1.000
_cell.angle_alpha   90.00
_cell.angle_beta   90.00
_cell.angle_gamma   90.00
#
_symmetry.space_group_name_H-M   'P 1'
#
loop_
_entity.id
_entity.type
_entity.pdbx_description
1 polymer ?
#
loop_
_entity_poly.entity_id
_entity_poly.type
_entity_poly.pdbx_seq_one_letter_code
_entity_poly.pdbx_strand_id
1 'polypeptide(L)'
;MNSLIELTAAEIKQLADVEPKQASKRFEIIANTMNDDQLVEVIENMDIVTLTQINSNHDISCPSIMSELMTPEQIRDVVCQQPLYWEEQIKSNADELASQTFDFLTYLIRIQPSEAKQTAILECIAEEPAGLFYLSIPFIELIMNPSKSDLTNNIADTFDDEADEDTVGFTDRFESEELHNLSTDDPKSLLALIKDLSPDVEKAIKNLLRDQGSDWQAIIGKFVTEIVTQAKEKNDTNDEYTEVDDMFSFLD
;
A
#
# COMPACT_ATOMS: atom_id res chain seq x y z
N MET A 1 -24.20 15.73 15.05
CA MET A 1 -23.21 15.49 13.98
C MET A 1 -22.77 14.04 13.96
N ASN A 2 -22.43 13.43 15.10
CA ASN A 2 -22.07 11.99 15.19
C ASN A 2 -23.06 11.05 14.48
N SER A 3 -24.37 11.26 14.65
CA SER A 3 -25.38 10.44 13.96
C SER A 3 -25.34 10.55 12.43
N LEU A 4 -24.87 11.65 11.84
CA LEU A 4 -24.73 11.77 10.39
C LEU A 4 -23.47 11.04 9.90
N ILE A 5 -22.35 11.19 10.62
CA ILE A 5 -21.07 10.53 10.33
C ILE A 5 -21.24 9.01 10.35
N GLU A 6 -21.82 8.48 11.43
CA GLU A 6 -22.06 7.04 11.59
C GLU A 6 -23.00 6.47 10.52
N LEU A 7 -24.08 7.20 10.20
CA LEU A 7 -25.00 6.80 9.12
C LEU A 7 -24.32 6.82 7.75
N THR A 8 -23.46 7.81 7.50
CA THR A 8 -22.71 7.91 6.26
C THR A 8 -21.69 6.78 6.12
N ALA A 9 -20.92 6.47 7.17
CA ALA A 9 -20.01 5.33 7.18
C ALA A 9 -20.76 3.99 6.98
N ALA A 10 -21.89 3.80 7.65
CA ALA A 10 -22.73 2.62 7.50
C ALA A 10 -23.32 2.48 6.09
N GLU A 11 -23.76 3.59 5.47
CA GLU A 11 -24.24 3.61 4.09
C GLU A 11 -23.13 3.21 3.11
N ILE A 12 -21.93 3.76 3.27
CA ILE A 12 -20.77 3.42 2.43
C ILE A 12 -20.43 1.93 2.56
N LYS A 13 -20.40 1.40 3.79
CA LYS A 13 -20.16 -0.03 4.06
C LYS A 13 -21.19 -0.93 3.36
N GLN A 14 -22.48 -0.64 3.53
CA GLN A 14 -23.54 -1.42 2.86
C GLN A 14 -23.40 -1.42 1.34
N LEU A 15 -22.97 -0.30 0.75
CA LEU A 15 -22.70 -0.22 -0.68
C LEU A 15 -21.44 -1.01 -1.05
N ALA A 16 -20.40 -1.01 -0.21
CA ALA A 16 -19.14 -1.70 -0.48
C ALA A 16 -19.33 -3.23 -0.47
N ASP A 17 -20.17 -3.74 0.42
CA ASP A 17 -20.53 -5.16 0.50
C ASP A 17 -21.26 -5.68 -0.75
N VAL A 18 -21.97 -4.80 -1.47
CA VAL A 18 -22.79 -5.17 -2.65
C VAL A 18 -22.11 -4.81 -3.96
N GLU A 19 -21.69 -3.55 -4.11
CA GLU A 19 -21.04 -3.02 -5.30
C GLU A 19 -20.01 -1.93 -4.92
N PRO A 20 -18.73 -2.29 -4.71
CA PRO A 20 -17.67 -1.35 -4.31
C PRO A 20 -17.55 -0.08 -5.17
N LYS A 21 -17.88 -0.17 -6.46
CA LYS A 21 -17.90 0.99 -7.37
C LYS A 21 -18.98 2.02 -6.99
N GLN A 22 -20.12 1.58 -6.44
CA GLN A 22 -21.15 2.49 -5.93
C GLN A 22 -20.70 3.13 -4.62
N ALA A 23 -20.02 2.39 -3.75
CA ALA A 23 -19.44 2.94 -2.52
C ALA A 23 -18.42 4.04 -2.83
N SER A 24 -17.53 3.81 -3.79
CA SER A 24 -16.55 4.79 -4.28
C SER A 24 -17.23 6.09 -4.80
N LYS A 25 -18.21 5.96 -5.70
CA LYS A 25 -18.98 7.12 -6.19
C LYS A 25 -19.73 7.85 -5.08
N ARG A 26 -20.26 7.10 -4.11
CA ARG A 26 -20.97 7.68 -2.97
C ARG A 26 -20.01 8.49 -2.11
N PHE A 27 -18.83 7.95 -1.82
CA PHE A 27 -17.78 8.64 -1.09
C PHE A 27 -17.35 9.93 -1.81
N GLU A 28 -17.16 9.91 -3.13
CA GLU A 28 -16.84 11.10 -3.91
C GLU A 28 -17.92 12.20 -3.80
N ILE A 29 -19.20 11.83 -3.83
CA ILE A 29 -20.31 12.79 -3.62
C ILE A 29 -20.25 13.40 -2.22
N ILE A 30 -19.96 12.59 -1.21
CA ILE A 30 -19.82 13.02 0.19
C ILE A 30 -18.62 13.95 0.34
N ALA A 31 -17.49 13.63 -0.28
CA ALA A 31 -16.29 14.46 -0.29
C ALA A 31 -16.53 15.84 -0.90
N ASN A 32 -17.42 15.95 -1.89
CA ASN A 32 -17.82 17.22 -2.48
C ASN A 32 -18.82 18.02 -1.63
N THR A 33 -19.34 17.46 -0.53
CA THR A 33 -20.37 18.09 0.32
C THR A 33 -19.97 18.30 1.78
N MET A 34 -19.09 17.46 2.32
CA MET A 34 -18.53 17.57 3.66
C MET A 34 -17.18 18.31 3.63
N ASN A 35 -16.74 18.83 4.77
CA ASN A 35 -15.37 19.36 4.91
C ASN A 35 -14.39 18.24 5.33
N ASP A 36 -13.09 18.52 5.24
CA ASP A 36 -12.04 17.54 5.52
C ASP A 36 -12.15 16.94 6.93
N ASP A 37 -12.41 17.75 7.96
CA ASP A 37 -12.58 17.27 9.34
C ASP A 37 -13.71 16.24 9.46
N GLN A 38 -14.85 16.49 8.79
CA GLN A 38 -15.97 15.57 8.76
C GLN A 38 -15.65 14.30 7.94
N LEU A 39 -14.88 14.42 6.87
CA LEU A 39 -14.47 13.28 6.06
C LEU A 39 -13.48 12.38 6.80
N VAL A 40 -12.56 12.96 7.58
CA VAL A 40 -11.68 12.22 8.48
C VAL A 40 -12.51 11.43 9.48
N GLU A 41 -13.50 12.05 10.14
CA GLU A 41 -14.40 11.33 11.06
C GLU A 41 -15.17 10.20 10.36
N VAL A 42 -15.62 10.39 9.10
CA VAL A 42 -16.27 9.31 8.33
C VAL A 42 -15.29 8.16 8.05
N ILE A 43 -14.04 8.46 7.67
CA ILE A 43 -12.98 7.48 7.42
C ILE A 43 -12.64 6.68 8.68
N GLU A 44 -12.54 7.35 9.82
CA GLU A 44 -12.27 6.71 11.12
C GLU A 44 -13.39 5.76 11.57
N ASN A 45 -14.63 5.97 11.08
CA ASN A 45 -15.77 5.10 11.36
C ASN A 45 -15.96 3.97 10.33
N MET A 46 -15.14 3.90 9.29
CA MET A 46 -15.14 2.80 8.32
C MET A 46 -14.16 1.72 8.74
N ASP A 47 -14.56 0.45 8.59
CA ASP A 47 -13.64 -0.67 8.79
C ASP A 47 -12.62 -0.76 7.65
N ILE A 48 -11.48 -1.39 7.95
CA ILE A 48 -10.37 -1.50 7.01
C ILE A 48 -10.73 -2.26 5.73
N VAL A 49 -11.66 -3.22 5.83
CA VAL A 49 -12.14 -4.02 4.70
C VAL A 49 -12.86 -3.11 3.71
N THR A 50 -13.76 -2.25 4.20
CA THR A 50 -14.47 -1.24 3.43
C THR A 50 -13.50 -0.24 2.78
N LEU A 51 -12.54 0.27 3.56
CA LEU A 51 -11.50 1.17 3.05
C LEU A 51 -10.68 0.51 1.92
N THR A 52 -10.33 -0.77 2.08
CA THR A 52 -9.57 -1.51 1.07
C THR A 52 -10.40 -1.72 -0.19
N GLN A 53 -11.65 -2.19 -0.08
CA GLN A 53 -12.55 -2.41 -1.22
C GLN A 53 -12.74 -1.16 -2.08
N ILE A 54 -12.86 0.01 -1.45
CA ILE A 54 -13.01 1.29 -2.16
C ILE A 54 -11.70 1.66 -2.85
N ASN A 55 -10.56 1.55 -2.17
CA ASN A 55 -9.25 1.87 -2.73
C ASN A 55 -8.82 0.92 -3.86
N SER A 56 -9.29 -0.33 -3.88
CA SER A 56 -9.00 -1.30 -4.96
C SER A 56 -9.80 -1.07 -6.25
N ASN A 57 -10.84 -0.23 -6.22
CA ASN A 57 -11.62 0.10 -7.41
C ASN A 57 -11.15 1.42 -8.01
N HIS A 58 -10.23 1.33 -8.97
CA HIS A 58 -9.51 2.44 -9.62
C HIS A 58 -10.39 3.38 -10.47
N ASP A 59 -11.27 4.15 -9.83
CA ASP A 59 -11.68 5.47 -10.36
C ASP A 59 -10.86 6.52 -9.61
N ILE A 60 -9.89 7.15 -10.29
CA ILE A 60 -8.70 7.81 -9.70
C ILE A 60 -9.02 8.89 -8.65
N SER A 61 -10.19 9.54 -8.71
CA SER A 61 -10.55 10.65 -7.83
C SER A 61 -10.81 10.24 -6.39
N CYS A 62 -11.52 9.12 -6.16
CA CYS A 62 -11.96 8.73 -4.82
C CYS A 62 -10.82 8.21 -3.94
N PRO A 63 -9.93 7.32 -4.42
CA PRO A 63 -8.73 6.95 -3.67
C PRO A 63 -7.94 8.20 -3.28
N SER A 64 -7.69 9.15 -4.22
CA SER A 64 -6.87 10.38 -3.97
C SER A 64 -7.31 11.10 -2.71
N ILE A 65 -8.60 11.35 -2.60
CA ILE A 65 -9.19 12.05 -1.46
C ILE A 65 -9.04 11.22 -0.18
N MET A 66 -9.28 9.91 -0.27
CA MET A 66 -9.17 9.02 0.90
C MET A 66 -7.75 8.92 1.43
N SER A 67 -6.75 8.70 0.56
CA SER A 67 -5.37 8.49 1.02
C SER A 67 -4.73 9.77 1.57
N GLU A 68 -5.16 10.95 1.13
CA GLU A 68 -4.74 12.22 1.72
C GLU A 68 -5.29 12.40 3.14
N LEU A 69 -6.48 11.88 3.44
CA LEU A 69 -7.16 12.02 4.73
C LEU A 69 -6.90 10.86 5.71
N MET A 70 -6.51 9.69 5.22
CA MET A 70 -6.16 8.54 6.06
C MET A 70 -4.85 8.77 6.84
N THR A 71 -4.76 8.18 8.03
CA THR A 71 -3.51 8.11 8.79
C THR A 71 -2.52 7.12 8.16
N PRO A 72 -1.21 7.22 8.45
CA PRO A 72 -0.22 6.23 8.02
C PRO A 72 -0.58 4.79 8.39
N GLU A 73 -1.14 4.57 9.59
CA GLU A 73 -1.55 3.26 10.08
C GLU A 73 -2.73 2.70 9.28
N GLN A 74 -3.72 3.54 8.94
CA GLN A 74 -4.83 3.14 8.08
C GLN A 74 -4.33 2.76 6.69
N ILE A 75 -3.39 3.53 6.12
CA ILE A 75 -2.78 3.22 4.81
C ILE A 75 -2.01 1.90 4.88
N ARG A 76 -1.19 1.69 5.91
CA ARG A 76 -0.50 0.42 6.17
C ARG A 76 -1.50 -0.73 6.23
N ASP A 77 -2.57 -0.58 6.99
CA ASP A 77 -3.55 -1.66 7.17
C ASP A 77 -4.30 -1.94 5.86
N VAL A 78 -4.58 -0.93 5.01
CA VAL A 78 -5.12 -1.13 3.65
C VAL A 78 -4.15 -1.92 2.79
N VAL A 79 -2.86 -1.53 2.78
CA VAL A 79 -1.80 -2.22 2.05
C VAL A 79 -1.68 -3.68 2.49
N CYS A 80 -1.78 -3.95 3.80
CA CYS A 80 -1.70 -5.31 4.36
C CYS A 80 -2.94 -6.16 4.03
N GLN A 81 -4.11 -5.54 3.81
CA GLN A 81 -5.36 -6.22 3.44
C GLN A 81 -5.47 -6.50 1.93
N GLN A 82 -4.84 -5.67 1.09
CA GLN A 82 -4.84 -5.86 -0.37
C GLN A 82 -4.57 -7.32 -0.80
N PRO A 83 -3.56 -8.05 -0.24
CA PRO A 83 -3.37 -9.51 -0.32
C PRO A 83 -4.61 -10.39 -0.50
N LEU A 84 -5.72 -10.08 0.18
CA LEU A 84 -6.93 -10.88 0.13
C LEU A 84 -7.73 -10.74 -1.17
N TYR A 85 -7.60 -9.63 -1.89
CA TYR A 85 -8.47 -9.30 -3.04
C TYR A 85 -7.92 -9.76 -4.40
N TRP A 86 -6.68 -10.25 -4.42
CA TRP A 86 -5.90 -10.55 -5.62
C TRP A 86 -5.21 -11.92 -5.55
N GLU A 87 -5.49 -12.75 -4.53
CA GLU A 87 -4.99 -14.14 -4.43
C GLU A 87 -5.20 -14.92 -5.75
N GLU A 88 -6.33 -14.71 -6.42
CA GLU A 88 -6.65 -15.33 -7.70
C GLU A 88 -5.90 -14.67 -8.89
N GLN A 89 -5.62 -13.37 -8.83
CA GLN A 89 -4.87 -12.64 -9.86
C GLN A 89 -3.38 -13.02 -9.82
N ILE A 90 -2.82 -13.17 -8.62
CA ILE A 90 -1.44 -13.62 -8.38
C ILE A 90 -1.17 -14.99 -9.00
N LYS A 91 -2.12 -15.93 -8.86
CA LYS A 91 -2.03 -17.27 -9.47
C LYS A 91 -2.04 -17.23 -11.00
N SER A 92 -2.55 -16.15 -11.58
CA SER A 92 -2.81 -16.05 -13.01
C SER A 92 -1.70 -15.33 -13.80
N ASN A 93 -1.02 -14.33 -13.21
CA ASN A 93 0.05 -13.59 -13.88
C ASN A 93 0.90 -12.74 -12.90
N ALA A 94 2.18 -13.07 -12.73
CA ALA A 94 3.07 -12.34 -11.82
C ALA A 94 3.51 -10.96 -12.35
N ASP A 95 3.59 -10.77 -13.67
CA ASP A 95 4.02 -9.49 -14.25
C ASP A 95 2.92 -8.43 -14.09
N GLU A 96 1.66 -8.85 -14.27
CA GLU A 96 0.48 -8.02 -14.02
C GLU A 96 0.38 -7.64 -12.55
N LEU A 97 0.79 -8.55 -11.65
CA LEU A 97 0.88 -8.29 -10.22
C LEU A 97 1.85 -7.16 -9.89
N ALA A 98 3.06 -7.24 -10.43
CA ALA A 98 4.09 -6.23 -10.21
C ALA A 98 3.62 -4.85 -10.70
N SER A 99 3.01 -4.80 -11.89
CA SER A 99 2.46 -3.57 -12.46
C SER A 99 1.34 -2.98 -11.61
N GLN A 100 0.34 -3.78 -11.22
CA GLN A 100 -0.78 -3.31 -10.41
C GLN A 100 -0.33 -2.82 -9.03
N THR A 101 0.61 -3.55 -8.41
CA THR A 101 1.20 -3.16 -7.13
C THR A 101 1.94 -1.84 -7.24
N PHE A 102 2.73 -1.69 -8.31
CA PHE A 102 3.47 -0.47 -8.59
C PHE A 102 2.52 0.73 -8.75
N ASP A 103 1.46 0.59 -9.54
CA ASP A 103 0.48 1.65 -9.77
C ASP A 103 -0.18 2.05 -8.45
N PHE A 104 -0.60 1.07 -7.65
CA PHE A 104 -1.24 1.31 -6.36
C PHE A 104 -0.33 1.99 -5.34
N LEU A 105 0.93 1.53 -5.21
CA LEU A 105 1.90 2.12 -4.29
C LEU A 105 2.35 3.51 -4.74
N THR A 106 2.57 3.71 -6.04
CA THR A 106 2.88 5.02 -6.62
C THR A 106 1.78 6.00 -6.29
N TYR A 107 0.53 5.58 -6.47
CA TYR A 107 -0.64 6.34 -6.13
C TYR A 107 -0.68 6.67 -4.61
N LEU A 108 -0.55 5.69 -3.72
CA LEU A 108 -0.62 5.89 -2.27
C LEU A 108 0.52 6.74 -1.72
N ILE A 109 1.74 6.60 -2.24
CA ILE A 109 2.91 7.27 -1.69
C ILE A 109 3.09 8.65 -2.33
N ARG A 110 3.00 8.78 -3.65
CA ARG A 110 3.39 10.04 -4.33
C ARG A 110 2.39 11.18 -4.15
N ILE A 111 1.11 10.86 -4.01
CA ILE A 111 0.03 11.87 -4.00
C ILE A 111 -0.13 12.55 -2.63
N GLN A 112 0.64 12.11 -1.63
CA GLN A 112 0.54 12.63 -0.27
C GLN A 112 0.92 14.12 -0.17
N PRO A 113 0.27 14.88 0.73
CA PRO A 113 0.39 16.34 0.80
C PRO A 113 1.74 16.85 1.29
N SER A 114 2.60 15.98 1.85
CA SER A 114 3.92 16.36 2.34
C SER A 114 4.88 15.17 2.39
N GLU A 115 6.18 15.45 2.24
CA GLU A 115 7.25 14.45 2.40
C GLU A 115 7.22 13.81 3.79
N ALA A 116 6.91 14.57 4.83
CA ALA A 116 6.78 14.03 6.19
C ALA A 116 5.71 12.93 6.28
N LYS A 117 4.56 13.11 5.59
CA LYS A 117 3.53 12.07 5.53
C LYS A 117 3.97 10.89 4.66
N GLN A 118 4.67 11.16 3.55
CA GLN A 118 5.23 10.11 2.69
C GLN A 118 6.20 9.20 3.47
N THR A 119 7.14 9.79 4.21
CA THR A 119 8.08 9.06 5.07
C THR A 119 7.34 8.28 6.14
N ALA A 120 6.40 8.89 6.86
CA ALA A 120 5.64 8.20 7.91
C ALA A 120 4.83 7.01 7.37
N ILE A 121 4.24 7.13 6.17
CA ILE A 121 3.55 6.02 5.50
C ILE A 121 4.53 4.90 5.16
N LEU A 122 5.69 5.21 4.59
CA LEU A 122 6.70 4.21 4.21
C LEU A 122 7.21 3.45 5.43
N GLU A 123 7.54 4.15 6.51
CA GLU A 123 7.99 3.56 7.76
C GLU A 123 6.90 2.67 8.37
N CYS A 124 5.67 3.16 8.44
CA CYS A 124 4.54 2.41 8.99
C CYS A 124 4.22 1.15 8.17
N ILE A 125 4.28 1.21 6.84
CA ILE A 125 4.13 0.04 5.96
C ILE A 125 5.24 -0.98 6.22
N ALA A 126 6.49 -0.52 6.36
CA ALA A 126 7.65 -1.39 6.50
C ALA A 126 7.78 -2.06 7.89
N GLU A 127 7.13 -1.52 8.92
CA GLU A 127 7.07 -2.14 10.25
C GLU A 127 6.35 -3.49 10.25
N GLU A 128 5.36 -3.67 9.37
CA GLU A 128 4.61 -4.91 9.22
C GLU A 128 5.25 -5.81 8.16
N PRO A 129 5.57 -7.09 8.44
CA PRO A 129 6.18 -8.00 7.48
C PRO A 129 5.38 -8.12 6.16
N ALA A 130 4.05 -8.18 6.26
CA ALA A 130 3.17 -8.22 5.09
C ALA A 130 3.22 -6.91 4.28
N GLY A 131 3.29 -5.77 4.96
CA GLY A 131 3.41 -4.45 4.33
C GLY A 131 4.75 -4.27 3.62
N LEU A 132 5.86 -4.62 4.28
CA LEU A 132 7.19 -4.60 3.67
C LEU A 132 7.28 -5.52 2.45
N PHE A 133 6.67 -6.70 2.52
CA PHE A 133 6.61 -7.59 1.36
C PHE A 133 5.85 -6.94 0.21
N TYR A 134 4.65 -6.43 0.46
CA TYR A 134 3.84 -5.77 -0.56
C TYR A 134 4.60 -4.61 -1.21
N LEU A 135 5.30 -3.81 -0.39
CA LEU A 135 6.17 -2.72 -0.83
C LEU A 135 7.33 -3.20 -1.73
N SER A 136 7.80 -4.44 -1.52
CA SER A 136 8.92 -5.01 -2.29
C SER A 136 8.54 -5.57 -3.67
N ILE A 137 7.26 -5.91 -3.90
CA ILE A 137 6.78 -6.59 -5.10
C ILE A 137 7.21 -5.90 -6.42
N PRO A 138 7.08 -4.58 -6.58
CA PRO A 138 7.47 -3.91 -7.82
C PRO A 138 8.96 -4.00 -8.14
N PHE A 139 9.80 -4.33 -7.15
CA PHE A 139 11.25 -4.24 -7.25
C PHE A 139 11.93 -5.60 -7.34
N ILE A 140 11.18 -6.71 -7.30
CA ILE A 140 11.80 -8.03 -7.21
C ILE A 140 12.64 -8.34 -8.45
N GLU A 141 12.11 -8.14 -9.66
CA GLU A 141 12.90 -8.35 -10.87
C GLU A 141 14.09 -7.39 -10.96
N LEU A 142 13.88 -6.13 -10.59
CA LEU A 142 14.90 -5.08 -10.61
C LEU A 142 16.10 -5.41 -9.72
N ILE A 143 15.83 -5.96 -8.53
CA ILE A 143 16.85 -6.24 -7.51
C ILE A 143 17.47 -7.64 -7.72
N MET A 144 16.66 -8.64 -8.09
CA MET A 144 17.13 -10.03 -8.23
C MET A 144 17.78 -10.32 -9.59
N ASN A 145 17.38 -9.62 -10.64
CA ASN A 145 17.93 -9.78 -11.98
C ASN A 145 18.25 -8.42 -12.63
N PRO A 146 19.16 -7.64 -12.01
CA PRO A 146 19.44 -6.28 -12.46
C PRO A 146 20.03 -6.29 -13.87
N SER A 147 19.51 -5.41 -14.73
CA SER A 147 20.09 -5.22 -16.06
C SER A 147 21.44 -4.49 -15.95
N LYS A 148 22.25 -4.54 -17.02
CA LYS A 148 23.53 -3.81 -17.05
C LYS A 148 23.37 -2.30 -16.80
N SER A 149 22.25 -1.71 -17.21
CA SER A 149 21.92 -0.30 -16.95
C SER A 149 21.56 -0.03 -15.48
N ASP A 150 21.02 -1.02 -14.77
CA ASP A 150 20.61 -0.84 -13.36
C ASP A 150 21.82 -0.88 -12.42
N LEU A 151 22.83 -1.68 -12.79
CA LEU A 151 24.12 -1.74 -12.12
C LEU A 151 24.94 -0.46 -12.31
N THR A 152 24.78 0.26 -13.43
CA THR A 152 25.49 1.52 -13.67
C THR A 152 24.85 2.74 -13.02
N ASN A 153 23.56 2.64 -12.66
CA ASN A 153 22.80 3.73 -12.03
C ASN A 153 22.73 3.59 -10.50
N ASN A 154 23.54 2.71 -9.91
CA ASN A 154 23.58 2.48 -8.46
C ASN A 154 22.23 2.06 -7.86
N ILE A 155 21.30 1.60 -8.69
CA ILE A 155 19.97 1.12 -8.26
C ILE A 155 20.14 -0.23 -7.57
N ALA A 156 20.98 -1.08 -8.18
CA ALA A 156 21.41 -2.36 -7.65
C ALA A 156 22.79 -2.29 -6.99
N ASP A 157 23.23 -1.10 -6.53
CA ASP A 157 24.61 -0.87 -6.10
C ASP A 157 25.10 -1.98 -5.18
N THR A 158 26.14 -2.65 -5.67
CA THR A 158 26.93 -3.62 -4.94
C THR A 158 27.59 -2.93 -3.76
N PHE A 159 27.07 -3.20 -2.56
CA PHE A 159 27.77 -3.19 -1.28
C PHE A 159 28.97 -2.24 -1.21
N ASP A 160 28.72 -1.00 -0.81
CA ASP A 160 29.74 -0.24 -0.10
C ASP A 160 29.41 -0.31 1.40
N ASP A 161 30.08 -1.25 2.08
CA ASP A 161 30.13 -1.38 3.54
C ASP A 161 31.18 -0.42 4.14
N GLU A 162 31.65 0.59 3.40
CA GLU A 162 32.48 1.65 3.94
C GLU A 162 31.60 2.86 4.29
N ALA A 163 31.62 3.20 5.58
CA ALA A 163 31.06 4.43 6.08
C ALA A 163 31.84 5.63 5.51
N ASP A 164 31.50 6.07 4.32
CA ASP A 164 32.02 7.32 3.78
C ASP A 164 31.19 8.48 4.33
N GLU A 165 31.76 9.10 5.38
CA GLU A 165 31.45 10.44 5.86
C GLU A 165 31.63 11.45 4.72
N ASP A 166 30.65 11.61 3.84
CA ASP A 166 30.50 12.83 3.05
C ASP A 166 29.00 13.12 2.84
N THR A 167 28.49 14.00 3.70
CA THR A 167 27.20 14.68 3.52
C THR A 167 27.16 15.39 2.17
N VAL A 168 26.50 14.78 1.18
CA VAL A 168 26.05 15.51 -0.01
C VAL A 168 24.78 16.28 0.35
N GLY A 169 24.95 17.57 0.61
CA GLY A 169 23.87 18.46 0.97
C GLY A 169 22.90 18.69 -0.19
N PHE A 170 21.62 18.50 0.11
CA PHE A 170 20.45 19.29 -0.30
C PHE A 170 20.61 20.18 -1.54
N THR A 171 20.04 19.76 -2.68
CA THR A 171 19.20 20.58 -3.58
C THR A 171 18.51 19.71 -4.64
N ASP A 172 17.22 20.00 -4.83
CA ASP A 172 16.32 19.66 -5.94
C ASP A 172 15.98 18.19 -6.26
N ARG A 173 14.90 17.73 -5.61
CA ARG A 173 14.01 16.59 -5.91
C ARG A 173 13.67 16.42 -7.41
N PHE A 174 13.66 17.50 -8.18
CA PHE A 174 13.45 17.47 -9.63
C PHE A 174 14.73 17.15 -10.43
N GLU A 175 15.90 17.49 -9.90
CA GLU A 175 17.18 17.26 -10.60
C GLU A 175 17.59 15.79 -10.56
N SER A 176 17.30 15.02 -9.50
CA SER A 176 17.60 13.58 -9.46
C SER A 176 16.75 12.77 -10.45
N GLU A 177 15.44 13.09 -10.55
CA GLU A 177 14.52 12.44 -11.50
C GLU A 177 14.83 12.83 -12.96
N GLU A 178 15.18 14.10 -13.24
CA GLU A 178 15.63 14.55 -14.57
C GLU A 178 17.05 14.06 -14.93
N LEU A 179 17.99 13.94 -13.96
CA LEU A 179 19.35 13.44 -14.23
C LEU A 179 19.33 11.99 -14.73
N HIS A 180 18.37 11.20 -14.24
CA HIS A 180 18.24 9.78 -14.58
C HIS A 180 17.17 9.49 -15.65
N ASN A 181 16.42 10.51 -16.11
CA ASN A 181 15.43 10.39 -17.19
C ASN A 181 14.37 9.30 -16.89
N LEU A 182 14.06 9.07 -15.61
CA LEU A 182 13.16 8.01 -15.18
C LEU A 182 11.72 8.50 -15.26
N SER A 183 10.87 7.79 -16.02
CA SER A 183 9.43 8.07 -16.03
C SER A 183 8.85 7.84 -14.64
N THR A 184 7.84 8.62 -14.25
CA THR A 184 7.05 8.36 -13.03
C THR A 184 6.39 6.97 -13.08
N ASP A 185 6.26 6.41 -14.29
CA ASP A 185 5.74 5.06 -14.55
C ASP A 185 6.82 3.95 -14.49
N ASP A 186 8.05 4.27 -14.04
CA ASP A 186 9.14 3.30 -13.86
C ASP A 186 9.30 2.93 -12.37
N PRO A 187 9.27 1.63 -11.98
CA PRO A 187 9.58 1.16 -10.63
C PRO A 187 10.87 1.74 -10.05
N LYS A 188 11.89 2.03 -10.87
CA LYS A 188 13.14 2.66 -10.42
C LYS A 188 12.92 4.03 -9.82
N SER A 189 11.98 4.80 -10.38
CA SER A 189 11.62 6.12 -9.86
C SER A 189 11.01 6.00 -8.46
N LEU A 190 10.12 5.03 -8.24
CA LEU A 190 9.54 4.81 -6.90
C LEU A 190 10.58 4.30 -5.90
N LEU A 191 11.50 3.43 -6.31
CA LEU A 191 12.58 2.96 -5.43
C LEU A 191 13.53 4.11 -5.04
N ALA A 192 13.85 5.01 -5.97
CA ALA A 192 14.64 6.20 -5.68
C ALA A 192 13.92 7.13 -4.69
N LEU A 193 12.61 7.35 -4.86
CA LEU A 193 11.80 8.11 -3.90
C LEU A 193 11.83 7.48 -2.50
N ILE A 194 11.72 6.15 -2.41
CA ILE A 194 11.79 5.44 -1.12
C ILE A 194 13.16 5.66 -0.48
N LYS A 195 14.25 5.54 -1.24
CA LYS A 195 15.61 5.79 -0.77
C LYS A 195 15.78 7.21 -0.21
N ASP A 196 15.26 8.20 -0.90
CA ASP A 196 15.39 9.60 -0.50
C ASP A 196 14.57 9.92 0.77
N LEU A 197 13.37 9.34 0.89
CA LEU A 197 12.46 9.57 2.01
C LEU A 197 12.77 8.74 3.25
N SER A 198 13.18 7.48 3.06
CA SER A 198 13.47 6.51 4.13
C SER A 198 14.49 5.47 3.64
N PRO A 199 15.80 5.75 3.79
CA PRO A 199 16.88 4.82 3.41
C PRO A 199 16.79 3.46 4.13
N ASP A 200 16.28 3.45 5.37
CA ASP A 200 16.12 2.22 6.14
C ASP A 200 15.06 1.29 5.53
N VAL A 201 13.98 1.85 4.97
CA VAL A 201 12.95 1.09 4.26
C VAL A 201 13.49 0.51 2.95
N GLU A 202 14.26 1.29 2.19
CA GLU A 202 14.95 0.80 0.99
C GLU A 202 15.87 -0.39 1.32
N LYS A 203 16.66 -0.25 2.40
CA LYS A 203 17.54 -1.31 2.89
C LYS A 203 16.75 -2.55 3.33
N ALA A 204 15.62 -2.38 4.00
CA ALA A 204 14.76 -3.48 4.41
C ALA A 204 14.19 -4.25 3.20
N ILE A 205 13.73 -3.54 2.16
CA ILE A 205 13.28 -4.12 0.88
C ILE A 205 14.41 -4.95 0.25
N LYS A 206 15.60 -4.36 0.10
CA LYS A 206 16.75 -5.04 -0.51
C LYS A 206 17.16 -6.30 0.25
N ASN A 207 17.19 -6.24 1.58
CA ASN A 207 17.52 -7.38 2.43
C ASN A 207 16.49 -8.51 2.30
N LEU A 208 15.19 -8.17 2.33
CA LEU A 208 14.09 -9.13 2.19
C LEU A 208 14.24 -9.94 0.90
N LEU A 209 14.54 -9.27 -0.21
CA LEU A 209 14.65 -9.91 -1.52
C LEU A 209 15.94 -10.71 -1.70
N ARG A 210 17.04 -10.30 -1.05
CA ARG A 210 18.33 -11.00 -1.12
C ARG A 210 18.32 -12.33 -0.36
N ASP A 211 17.65 -12.39 0.78
CA ASP A 211 17.58 -13.61 1.60
C ASP A 211 16.78 -14.73 0.92
N GLN A 212 15.97 -14.39 -0.08
CA GLN A 212 15.14 -15.32 -0.84
C GLN A 212 15.87 -15.71 -2.15
N GLY A 213 16.85 -16.62 -2.07
CA GLY A 213 17.63 -17.10 -3.23
C GLY A 213 16.85 -17.97 -4.24
N SER A 214 15.57 -17.69 -4.49
CA SER A 214 14.63 -18.52 -5.26
C SER A 214 14.08 -17.78 -6.49
N ASP A 215 13.53 -18.53 -7.45
CA ASP A 215 12.76 -17.99 -8.57
C ASP A 215 11.61 -17.08 -8.07
N TRP A 216 11.36 -15.95 -8.74
CA TRP A 216 10.38 -14.93 -8.33
C TRP A 216 8.98 -15.50 -8.15
N GLN A 217 8.60 -16.47 -8.98
CA GLN A 217 7.31 -17.18 -8.86
C GLN A 217 7.22 -18.00 -7.56
N ALA A 218 8.34 -18.57 -7.12
CA ALA A 218 8.42 -19.33 -5.86
C ALA A 218 8.40 -18.40 -4.64
N ILE A 219 9.01 -17.21 -4.74
CA ILE A 219 8.93 -16.14 -3.76
C ILE A 219 7.46 -15.76 -3.59
N ILE A 220 6.81 -15.28 -4.64
CA ILE A 220 5.41 -14.90 -4.60
C ILE A 220 4.54 -16.04 -4.05
N GLY A 221 4.67 -17.27 -4.56
CA GLY A 221 3.82 -18.38 -4.10
C GLY A 221 3.95 -18.70 -2.60
N LYS A 222 5.17 -18.65 -2.07
CA LYS A 222 5.43 -18.86 -0.64
C LYS A 222 4.89 -17.69 0.20
N PHE A 223 5.10 -16.47 -0.25
CA PHE A 223 4.68 -15.27 0.46
C PHE A 223 3.18 -15.01 0.38
N VAL A 224 2.52 -15.31 -0.74
CA VAL A 224 1.05 -15.29 -0.85
C VAL A 224 0.44 -16.19 0.21
N THR A 225 0.97 -17.40 0.38
CA THR A 225 0.48 -18.32 1.39
C THR A 225 0.63 -17.73 2.79
N GLU A 226 1.78 -17.14 3.11
CA GLU A 226 2.07 -16.57 4.42
C GLU A 226 1.29 -15.27 4.71
N ILE A 227 1.16 -14.38 3.73
CA ILE A 227 0.50 -13.08 3.86
C ILE A 227 -1.01 -13.21 3.84
N VAL A 228 -1.56 -14.07 2.97
CA VAL A 228 -3.00 -14.35 2.98
C VAL A 228 -3.39 -14.99 4.31
N THR A 229 -2.54 -15.86 4.88
CA THR A 229 -2.77 -16.40 6.22
C THR A 229 -2.74 -15.29 7.28
N GLN A 230 -1.73 -14.43 7.30
CA GLN A 230 -1.64 -13.33 8.28
C GLN A 230 -2.81 -12.34 8.16
N ALA A 231 -3.22 -11.99 6.94
CA ALA A 231 -4.34 -11.09 6.70
C ALA A 231 -5.69 -11.72 7.12
N LYS A 232 -5.87 -13.03 6.89
CA LYS A 232 -7.03 -13.78 7.40
C LYS A 232 -7.05 -13.84 8.93
N GLU A 233 -5.91 -14.15 9.56
CA GLU A 233 -5.79 -14.18 11.02
C GLU A 233 -6.12 -12.82 11.67
N LYS A 234 -5.68 -11.70 11.07
CA LYS A 234 -5.97 -10.34 11.55
C LYS A 234 -7.46 -9.99 11.42
N ASN A 235 -8.14 -10.52 10.41
CA ASN A 235 -9.59 -10.35 10.26
C ASN A 235 -10.39 -11.20 11.23
N ASP A 236 -9.98 -12.45 11.49
CA ASP A 236 -10.61 -13.34 12.47
C ASP A 236 -10.51 -12.78 13.91
N THR A 237 -9.41 -12.09 14.26
CA THR A 237 -9.28 -11.43 15.57
C THR A 237 -10.16 -10.20 15.77
N ASN A 238 -10.62 -9.55 14.69
CA ASN A 238 -11.56 -8.42 14.76
C ASN A 238 -13.03 -8.87 14.77
N ASP A 239 -13.27 -10.18 14.61
CA ASP A 239 -14.59 -10.79 14.57
C ASP A 239 -15.04 -11.26 15.97
N GLU A 240 -14.63 -10.61 17.07
CA GLU A 240 -15.16 -10.86 18.43
C GLU A 240 -16.66 -10.55 18.58
N TYR A 241 -17.36 -10.16 17.49
CA TYR A 241 -18.81 -10.01 17.45
C TYR A 241 -19.55 -11.16 16.75
N THR A 242 -18.88 -12.17 16.16
CA THR A 242 -19.60 -13.36 15.65
C THR A 242 -20.21 -14.22 16.76
N GLU A 243 -19.76 -14.10 18.02
CA GLU A 243 -20.39 -14.81 19.14
C GLU A 243 -21.81 -14.31 19.47
N VAL A 244 -22.24 -13.15 18.94
CA VAL A 244 -23.59 -12.61 19.22
C VAL A 244 -24.65 -13.16 18.26
N ASP A 245 -24.27 -13.61 17.06
CA ASP A 245 -25.22 -14.19 16.08
C ASP A 245 -25.54 -15.66 16.41
N ASP A 246 -24.59 -16.39 17.00
CA ASP A 246 -24.81 -17.75 17.50
C ASP A 246 -25.73 -17.80 18.76
N MET A 247 -25.86 -16.69 19.49
CA MET A 247 -26.76 -16.60 20.66
C MET A 247 -28.26 -16.57 20.29
N PHE A 248 -28.62 -16.34 19.02
CA PHE A 248 -30.01 -16.38 18.55
C PHE A 248 -30.39 -17.68 17.82
N SER A 249 -29.46 -18.64 17.69
CA SER A 249 -29.72 -19.96 17.10
C SER A 249 -30.57 -20.91 17.97
N PHE A 250 -30.94 -20.50 19.19
CA PHE A 250 -31.79 -21.29 20.10
C PHE A 250 -33.31 -21.10 19.90
N LEU A 251 -33.74 -20.38 18.85
CA LEU A 251 -35.17 -20.08 18.59
C LEU A 251 -35.72 -20.65 17.27
N ASP A 252 -35.16 -21.75 16.77
CA ASP A 252 -35.86 -22.66 15.83
C ASP A 252 -36.26 -23.99 16.51
#